data_AF-A0A211ZJ11-F1
#
_entry.id   AF-A0A211ZJ11-F1
#
_cell.length_a   1.000
_cell.length_b   1.000
_cell.length_c   1.000
_cell.angle_alpha   90.00
_cell.angle_beta   90.00
_cell.angle_gamma   90.00
#
_symmetry.space_group_name_H-M   'P 1'
#
loop_
_entity.id
_entity.type
_entity.pdbx_description
1 polymer ?
#
loop_
_entity_poly.entity_id
_entity_poly.type
_entity_poly.pdbx_seq_one_letter_code
_entity_poly.pdbx_strand_id
1 'polypeptide(L)'
;MESSGIGDALSALVWDVRRFVAWSCHAKDRSVPPEYTDLEMVADNMKDFAARFAYRGRRYGVTFKEFTSSHPDPHADSRGEAYLLADGEVVFGMAMASRPGAAYDDWRPTTIEAFRPGSWIPDLLEMHREHQRALQACEAKARDEITSRRAAMISLE
;
A
#
# COMPACT_ATOMS: atom_id res chain seq x y z
N MET A 1 1.25 -21.78 -10.30
CA MET A 1 0.22 -21.59 -9.27
C MET A 1 -0.11 -20.12 -9.29
N GLU A 2 -1.28 -19.75 -9.81
CA GLU A 2 -1.73 -18.35 -9.80
C GLU A 2 -1.97 -17.96 -8.34
N SER A 3 -1.27 -16.94 -7.84
CA SER A 3 -1.56 -16.41 -6.51
C SER A 3 -2.93 -15.75 -6.55
N SER A 4 -3.69 -15.83 -5.45
CA SER A 4 -5.01 -15.20 -5.35
C SER A 4 -4.96 -13.65 -5.41
N GLY A 5 -3.75 -13.05 -5.45
CA GLY A 5 -3.52 -11.61 -5.44
C GLY A 5 -3.81 -10.93 -4.10
N ILE A 6 -4.39 -11.63 -3.12
CA ILE A 6 -4.82 -11.06 -1.83
C ILE A 6 -3.64 -10.53 -1.02
N GLY A 7 -2.50 -11.24 -1.05
CA GLY A 7 -1.28 -10.79 -0.37
C GLY A 7 -0.72 -9.51 -0.97
N ASP A 8 -0.55 -9.48 -2.29
CA ASP A 8 -0.09 -8.30 -3.03
C ASP A 8 -1.05 -7.12 -2.84
N ALA A 9 -2.35 -7.39 -2.74
CA ALA A 9 -3.37 -6.41 -2.46
C ALA A 9 -3.21 -5.77 -1.07
N LEU A 10 -2.99 -6.58 -0.02
CA LEU A 10 -2.75 -6.04 1.32
C LEU A 10 -1.44 -5.26 1.38
N SER A 11 -0.35 -5.77 0.78
CA SER A 11 0.94 -5.06 0.71
C SER A 11 0.80 -3.67 0.09
N ALA A 12 0.09 -3.55 -1.02
CA ALA A 12 -0.14 -2.25 -1.66
C ALA A 12 -1.03 -1.33 -0.82
N LEU A 13 -2.15 -1.87 -0.31
CA LEU A 13 -3.16 -1.11 0.44
C LEU A 13 -2.57 -0.44 1.69
N VAL A 14 -1.72 -1.15 2.44
CA VAL A 14 -1.08 -0.64 3.66
C VAL A 14 -0.38 0.70 3.42
N TRP A 15 0.34 0.82 2.31
CA TRP A 15 1.08 2.03 1.97
C TRP A 15 0.21 3.11 1.34
N ASP A 16 -0.80 2.71 0.56
CA ASP A 16 -1.77 3.65 0.00
C ASP A 16 -2.59 4.34 1.08
N VAL A 17 -3.16 3.59 2.02
CA VAL A 17 -3.95 4.17 3.12
C VAL A 17 -3.10 5.11 3.96
N ARG A 18 -1.84 4.75 4.26
CA ARG A 18 -0.92 5.64 4.97
C ARG A 18 -0.72 6.96 4.22
N ARG A 19 -0.54 6.91 2.90
CA ARG A 19 -0.43 8.13 2.05
C ARG A 19 -1.73 8.92 2.04
N PHE A 20 -2.87 8.26 1.88
CA PHE A 20 -4.16 8.91 1.81
C PHE A 20 -4.48 9.67 3.09
N VAL A 21 -4.17 9.10 4.25
CA VAL A 21 -4.30 9.80 5.53
C VAL A 21 -3.37 11.02 5.60
N ALA A 22 -2.12 10.89 5.17
CA ALA A 22 -1.19 12.02 5.13
C ALA A 22 -1.67 13.12 4.16
N TRP A 23 -2.24 12.74 3.02
CA TRP A 23 -2.77 13.67 2.04
C TRP A 23 -4.07 14.32 2.47
N SER A 24 -4.96 13.64 3.18
CA SER A 24 -6.20 14.24 3.69
C SER A 24 -5.95 15.37 4.70
N CYS A 25 -4.81 15.38 5.39
CA CYS A 25 -4.42 16.46 6.31
C CYS A 25 -4.01 17.76 5.59
N HIS A 26 -3.60 17.68 4.33
CA HIS A 26 -3.24 18.82 3.52
C HIS A 26 -4.37 19.04 2.53
N ALA A 27 -5.06 20.18 2.53
CA ALA A 27 -6.29 20.51 1.77
C ALA A 27 -6.30 20.28 0.23
N LYS A 28 -5.35 19.52 -0.33
CA LYS A 28 -5.37 18.88 -1.65
C LYS A 28 -6.19 17.58 -1.60
N ASP A 29 -7.49 17.70 -1.35
CA ASP A 29 -8.46 16.58 -1.39
C ASP A 29 -8.42 15.78 -2.71
N ARG A 30 -7.92 16.38 -3.80
CA ARG A 30 -7.85 15.77 -5.13
C ARG A 30 -6.93 14.55 -5.23
N SER A 31 -6.10 14.27 -4.23
CA SER A 31 -5.16 13.16 -4.25
C SER A 31 -5.69 11.88 -3.61
N VAL A 32 -6.80 11.95 -2.87
CA VAL A 32 -7.45 10.79 -2.25
C VAL A 32 -8.60 10.33 -3.15
N PRO A 33 -8.68 9.03 -3.53
CA PRO A 33 -9.81 8.54 -4.31
C PRO A 33 -11.12 8.68 -3.52
N PRO A 34 -12.24 9.10 -4.16
CA PRO A 34 -13.49 9.44 -3.48
C PRO A 34 -14.17 8.24 -2.80
N GLU A 35 -13.81 7.01 -3.17
CA GLU A 35 -14.28 5.79 -2.53
C GLU A 35 -13.75 5.65 -1.10
N TYR A 36 -12.64 6.32 -0.78
CA TYR A 36 -12.03 6.35 0.55
C TYR A 36 -12.53 7.57 1.32
N THR A 37 -13.05 7.31 2.52
CA THR A 37 -13.60 8.30 3.45
C THR A 37 -13.16 7.96 4.87
N ASP A 38 -13.47 8.81 5.86
CA ASP A 38 -13.17 8.58 7.28
C ASP A 38 -11.70 8.16 7.54
N LEU A 39 -10.76 8.75 6.80
CA LEU A 39 -9.33 8.46 6.90
C LEU A 39 -8.75 9.03 8.19
N GLU A 40 -8.20 8.14 9.03
CA GLU A 40 -7.62 8.50 10.33
C GLU A 40 -6.35 7.69 10.58
N MET A 41 -5.28 8.36 10.99
CA MET A 41 -4.09 7.70 11.52
C MET A 41 -4.32 7.44 13.01
N VAL A 42 -4.44 6.18 13.40
CA VAL A 42 -4.66 5.78 14.79
C VAL A 42 -3.33 5.76 15.56
N ALA A 43 -2.25 5.34 14.90
CA ALA A 43 -0.89 5.36 15.45
C ALA A 43 0.12 5.48 14.30
N ASP A 44 1.16 6.29 14.46
CA ASP A 44 2.30 6.33 13.54
C ASP A 44 3.60 6.48 14.33
N ASN A 45 4.36 5.38 14.41
CA ASN A 45 5.69 5.30 15.00
C ASN A 45 6.74 5.09 13.90
N MET A 46 6.56 5.73 12.75
CA MET A 46 7.34 5.57 11.51
C MET A 46 7.25 4.18 10.90
N LYS A 47 7.80 3.16 11.57
CA LYS A 47 7.91 1.78 11.09
C LYS A 47 6.77 0.87 11.58
N ASP A 48 6.03 1.34 12.58
CA ASP A 48 4.82 0.70 13.08
C ASP A 48 3.67 1.70 12.98
N PHE A 49 2.58 1.35 12.31
CA PHE A 49 1.44 2.25 12.17
C PHE A 49 0.11 1.51 12.09
N ALA A 50 -0.96 2.25 12.38
CA ALA A 50 -2.33 1.79 12.27
C ALA A 50 -3.18 2.91 11.69
N ALA A 51 -3.99 2.60 10.68
CA ALA A 51 -4.90 3.53 10.06
C ALA A 51 -6.31 2.94 9.98
N ARG A 52 -7.31 3.82 10.06
CA ARG A 52 -8.71 3.52 9.81
C ARG A 52 -9.20 4.29 8.60
N PHE A 53 -10.13 3.68 7.89
CA PHE A 53 -10.76 4.29 6.72
C PHE A 53 -12.09 3.61 6.46
N ALA A 54 -12.95 4.27 5.71
CA ALA A 54 -14.10 3.65 5.08
C ALA A 54 -13.86 3.54 3.58
N TYR A 55 -14.18 2.39 2.99
CA TYR A 55 -14.16 2.15 1.55
C TYR A 55 -15.56 1.78 1.08
N ARG A 56 -16.13 2.57 0.16
CA ARG A 56 -17.50 2.39 -0.35
C ARG A 56 -18.54 2.23 0.79
N GLY A 57 -18.36 2.99 1.87
CA GLY A 57 -19.23 3.01 3.04
C GLY A 57 -19.00 1.89 4.07
N ARG A 58 -18.04 0.99 3.84
CA ARG A 58 -17.67 -0.08 4.80
C ARG A 58 -16.41 0.29 5.57
N ARG A 59 -16.38 -0.01 6.86
CA ARG A 59 -15.27 0.37 7.74
C ARG A 59 -14.16 -0.67 7.72
N TYR A 60 -12.96 -0.19 7.50
CA TYR A 60 -11.73 -0.97 7.45
C TYR A 60 -10.67 -0.35 8.35
N GLY A 61 -9.70 -1.19 8.72
CA GLY A 61 -8.46 -0.76 9.33
C GLY A 61 -7.29 -1.52 8.74
N VAL A 62 -6.14 -0.89 8.71
CA VAL A 62 -4.87 -1.56 8.42
C VAL A 62 -3.89 -1.31 9.54
N THR A 63 -3.12 -2.32 9.88
CA THR A 63 -1.96 -2.19 10.75
C THR A 63 -0.74 -2.72 10.03
N PHE A 64 0.39 -2.09 10.27
CA PHE A 64 1.70 -2.58 9.85
C PHE A 64 2.68 -2.47 11.00
N LYS A 65 3.52 -3.48 11.16
CA LYS A 65 4.58 -3.51 12.17
C LYS A 65 5.86 -4.09 11.57
N GLU A 66 6.96 -3.39 11.74
CA GLU A 66 8.28 -3.90 11.35
C GLU A 66 8.94 -4.63 12.53
N PHE A 67 9.38 -5.85 12.29
CA PHE A 67 10.21 -6.59 13.23
C PHE A 67 11.65 -6.13 13.10
N THR A 68 12.16 -5.43 14.12
CA THR A 68 13.59 -5.17 14.24
C THR A 68 14.28 -6.41 14.80
N SER A 69 15.22 -6.97 14.04
CA SER A 69 16.14 -7.99 14.55
C SER A 69 16.95 -7.40 15.71
N SER A 70 17.16 -8.17 16.78
CA SER A 70 18.04 -7.80 17.89
C SER A 70 19.51 -7.70 17.48
N HIS A 71 19.86 -8.23 16.30
CA HIS A 71 21.18 -8.12 15.68
C HIS A 71 21.00 -7.47 14.30
N PRO A 72 21.31 -6.17 14.15
CA PRO A 72 21.16 -5.48 12.88
C PRO A 72 22.26 -5.93 11.92
N ASP A 73 21.95 -6.92 11.08
CA ASP A 73 22.71 -7.18 9.86
C ASP A 73 22.18 -6.24 8.77
N PRO A 74 22.97 -5.27 8.29
CA PRO A 74 22.54 -4.33 7.24
C PRO A 74 22.28 -5.01 5.89
N HIS A 75 22.66 -6.28 5.74
CA HIS A 75 22.42 -7.09 4.55
C HIS A 75 21.25 -8.06 4.69
N ALA A 76 20.60 -8.12 5.85
CA ALA A 76 19.44 -8.96 6.06
C ALA A 76 18.16 -8.27 5.55
N ASP A 77 17.22 -9.08 5.05
CA ASP A 77 15.88 -8.61 4.73
C ASP A 77 15.19 -8.05 5.98
N SER A 78 14.58 -6.87 5.85
CA SER A 78 13.63 -6.35 6.82
C SER A 78 12.40 -7.25 6.83
N ARG A 79 11.84 -7.51 8.01
CA ARG A 79 10.61 -8.31 8.17
C ARG A 79 9.53 -7.49 8.85
N GLY A 80 8.28 -7.76 8.50
CA GLY A 80 7.15 -7.11 9.11
C GLY A 80 5.90 -7.94 8.97
N GLU A 81 4.82 -7.45 9.57
CA GLU A 81 3.50 -8.03 9.48
C GLU A 81 2.48 -6.92 9.18
N ALA A 82 1.49 -7.26 8.37
CA ALA A 82 0.35 -6.39 8.15
C ALA A 82 -0.95 -7.14 8.40
N TYR A 83 -1.95 -6.41 8.88
CA TYR A 83 -3.30 -6.93 9.10
C TYR A 83 -4.34 -6.00 8.50
N LEU A 84 -5.36 -6.60 7.90
CA LEU A 84 -6.60 -5.96 7.50
C LEU A 84 -7.66 -6.27 8.56
N LEU A 85 -8.33 -5.21 9.01
CA LEU A 85 -9.48 -5.26 9.89
C LEU A 85 -10.73 -4.88 9.10
N ALA A 86 -11.82 -5.61 9.29
CA ALA A 86 -13.16 -5.25 8.82
C ALA A 86 -14.09 -5.15 10.03
N ASP A 87 -14.78 -4.02 10.19
CA ASP A 87 -15.63 -3.74 11.36
C ASP A 87 -14.94 -3.96 12.72
N GLY A 88 -13.63 -3.68 12.78
CA GLY A 88 -12.81 -3.81 14.00
C GLY A 88 -12.23 -5.21 14.24
N GLU A 89 -12.58 -6.20 13.42
CA GLU A 89 -12.08 -7.57 13.53
C GLU A 89 -10.97 -7.84 12.51
N VAL A 90 -9.88 -8.50 12.94
CA VAL A 90 -8.84 -8.96 12.02
C VAL A 90 -9.42 -10.03 11.10
N VAL A 91 -9.41 -9.76 9.79
CA VAL A 91 -9.93 -10.68 8.77
C VAL A 91 -8.85 -11.24 7.85
N PHE A 92 -7.73 -10.53 7.73
CA PHE A 92 -6.56 -11.01 6.98
C PHE A 92 -5.28 -10.51 7.63
N GLY A 93 -4.26 -11.36 7.66
CA GLY A 93 -2.96 -11.08 8.26
C GLY A 93 -1.86 -11.74 7.46
N MET A 94 -0.73 -11.06 7.35
CA MET A 94 0.35 -11.49 6.48
C MET A 94 1.71 -11.02 6.96
N ALA A 95 2.66 -11.94 7.00
CA ALA A 95 4.08 -11.62 7.09
C ALA A 95 4.59 -11.10 5.74
N MET A 96 5.52 -10.16 5.81
CA MET A 96 6.10 -9.48 4.67
C MET A 96 7.62 -9.33 4.86
N ALA A 97 8.33 -9.20 3.73
CA ALA A 97 9.75 -8.92 3.72
C ALA A 97 10.08 -7.79 2.74
N SER A 98 11.09 -6.99 3.09
CA SER A 98 11.68 -5.99 2.21
C SER A 98 13.18 -6.22 2.12
N ARG A 99 13.73 -6.13 0.91
CA ARG A 99 15.15 -6.40 0.67
C ARG A 99 16.03 -5.19 1.02
N PRO A 100 17.30 -5.41 1.37
CA PRO A 100 18.25 -4.31 1.51
C PRO A 100 18.29 -3.44 0.24
N GLY A 101 18.18 -2.12 0.42
CA GLY A 101 18.21 -1.15 -0.67
C GLY A 101 16.93 -1.04 -1.50
N ALA A 102 15.87 -1.78 -1.16
CA ALA A 102 14.56 -1.60 -1.75
C ALA A 102 13.93 -0.24 -1.37
N ALA A 103 12.94 0.20 -2.13
CA ALA A 103 12.15 1.37 -1.75
C ALA A 103 11.45 1.12 -0.40
N TYR A 104 11.23 2.17 0.38
CA TYR A 104 10.71 2.07 1.75
C TYR A 104 9.36 1.33 1.83
N ASP A 105 8.54 1.43 0.79
CA ASP A 105 7.23 0.82 0.62
C ASP A 105 7.24 -0.50 -0.17
N ASP A 106 8.42 -0.98 -0.61
CA ASP A 106 8.55 -2.24 -1.35
C ASP A 106 8.59 -3.44 -0.40
N TRP A 107 7.39 -3.82 0.07
CA TRP A 107 7.16 -4.95 0.96
C TRP A 107 6.47 -6.09 0.22
N ARG A 108 7.10 -7.27 0.22
CA ARG A 108 6.60 -8.45 -0.50
C ARG A 108 5.92 -9.43 0.44
N PRO A 109 4.74 -9.95 0.07
CA PRO A 109 4.02 -10.92 0.88
C PRO A 109 4.82 -12.23 0.98
N THR A 110 4.90 -12.82 2.16
CA THR A 110 5.64 -14.08 2.36
C THR A 110 4.76 -15.20 2.92
N THR A 111 4.00 -14.95 3.99
CA THR A 111 3.22 -15.98 4.69
C THR A 111 1.91 -15.40 5.17
N ILE A 112 0.83 -16.19 5.07
CA ILE A 112 -0.48 -15.81 5.62
C ILE A 112 -0.49 -16.16 7.11
N GLU A 113 -0.72 -15.15 7.95
CA GLU A 113 -0.77 -15.27 9.40
C GLU A 113 -2.20 -15.38 9.93
N ALA A 114 -3.16 -14.77 9.22
CA ALA A 114 -4.58 -14.86 9.56
C ALA A 114 -5.43 -14.80 8.30
N PHE A 115 -6.51 -15.57 8.26
CA PHE A 115 -7.47 -15.52 7.14
C PHE A 115 -8.87 -15.94 7.61
N ARG A 116 -9.81 -15.01 7.51
CA ARG A 116 -11.25 -15.23 7.75
C ARG A 116 -11.99 -14.86 6.46
N PRO A 117 -12.50 -15.83 5.68
CA PRO A 117 -13.25 -15.53 4.47
C PRO A 117 -14.41 -14.57 4.73
N GLY A 118 -14.63 -13.61 3.84
CA GLY A 118 -15.71 -12.64 4.00
C GLY A 118 -15.88 -11.69 2.83
N SER A 119 -16.85 -10.79 2.96
CA SER A 119 -17.21 -9.79 1.94
C SER A 119 -16.16 -8.71 1.72
N TRP A 120 -15.08 -8.70 2.52
CA TRP A 120 -13.94 -7.80 2.39
C TRP A 120 -13.01 -8.21 1.22
N ILE A 121 -13.02 -9.49 0.81
CA ILE A 121 -12.10 -9.99 -0.24
C ILE A 121 -12.29 -9.25 -1.57
N PRO A 122 -13.51 -9.10 -2.11
CA PRO A 122 -13.72 -8.36 -3.35
C PRO A 122 -13.30 -6.89 -3.24
N ASP A 123 -13.55 -6.27 -2.08
CA ASP A 123 -13.17 -4.87 -1.84
C ASP A 123 -11.65 -4.73 -1.87
N LEU A 124 -10.91 -5.58 -1.15
CA LEU A 124 -9.45 -5.57 -1.15
C LEU A 124 -8.86 -5.77 -2.55
N LEU A 125 -9.40 -6.71 -3.33
CA LEU A 125 -8.93 -6.95 -4.70
C LEU A 125 -9.24 -5.76 -5.62
N GLU A 126 -10.36 -5.07 -5.42
CA GLU A 126 -10.69 -3.89 -6.21
C GLU A 126 -9.79 -2.70 -5.84
N MET A 127 -9.53 -2.46 -4.55
CA MET A 127 -8.54 -1.48 -4.10
C MET A 127 -7.17 -1.71 -4.76
N HIS A 128 -6.74 -2.97 -4.86
CA HIS A 128 -5.48 -3.31 -5.52
C HIS A 128 -5.52 -3.05 -7.03
N ARG A 129 -6.62 -3.35 -7.73
CA ARG A 129 -6.77 -3.03 -9.16
C ARG A 129 -6.72 -1.52 -9.40
N GLU A 130 -7.35 -0.73 -8.54
CA GLU A 130 -7.32 0.73 -8.58
C GLU A 130 -5.89 1.24 -8.42
N HIS A 131 -5.13 0.70 -7.44
CA HIS A 131 -3.71 0.98 -7.28
C HIS A 131 -2.90 0.66 -8.54
N GLN A 132 -3.07 -0.53 -9.12
CA GLN A 132 -2.35 -0.94 -10.33
C GLN A 132 -2.66 -0.02 -11.52
N ARG A 133 -3.92 0.39 -11.70
CA ARG A 133 -4.31 1.37 -12.75
C ARG A 133 -3.63 2.72 -12.51
N ALA A 134 -3.56 3.17 -11.27
CA ALA A 134 -2.89 4.43 -10.91
C ALA A 134 -1.38 4.38 -11.22
N LEU A 135 -0.71 3.29 -10.85
CA LEU A 135 0.71 3.08 -11.18
C LEU A 135 0.95 3.11 -12.69
N GLN A 136 0.17 2.34 -13.46
CA GLN A 136 0.30 2.31 -14.93
C GLN A 136 0.08 3.68 -15.56
N ALA A 137 -0.88 4.46 -15.07
CA ALA A 137 -1.13 5.82 -15.55
C ALA A 137 0.05 6.77 -15.23
N CYS A 138 0.66 6.64 -14.04
CA CYS A 138 1.85 7.40 -13.67
C CYS A 138 3.06 7.03 -14.54
N GLU A 139 3.29 5.73 -14.78
CA GLU A 139 4.37 5.24 -15.64
C GLU A 139 4.22 5.72 -17.09
N ALA A 140 3.00 5.67 -17.63
CA ALA A 140 2.71 6.16 -18.98
C ALA A 140 3.03 7.65 -19.11
N LYS A 141 2.59 8.48 -18.15
CA LYS A 141 2.90 9.92 -18.13
C LYS A 141 4.40 10.19 -18.07
N ALA A 142 5.12 9.47 -17.19
CA ALA A 142 6.57 9.63 -17.07
C ALA A 142 7.30 9.27 -18.38
N ARG A 143 6.84 8.21 -19.06
CA ARG A 143 7.40 7.79 -20.36
C ARG A 143 7.12 8.82 -21.46
N ASP A 144 5.93 9.40 -21.48
CA ASP A 144 5.55 10.46 -22.43
C ASP A 144 6.42 11.70 -22.22
N GLU A 145 6.63 12.13 -20.97
CA GLU A 145 7.51 13.27 -20.66
C GLU A 145 8.95 13.04 -21.12
N ILE A 146 9.52 11.84 -20.90
CA ILE A 146 10.86 11.49 -21.37
C ILE A 146 10.91 11.56 -22.90
N THR A 147 9.89 11.04 -23.57
CA THR A 147 9.79 11.04 -25.03
C THR A 147 9.70 12.48 -25.57
N SER A 148 8.86 13.33 -24.97
CA SER A 148 8.75 14.74 -25.33
C SER A 148 10.05 15.51 -25.11
N ARG A 149 10.76 15.29 -23.99
CA ARG A 149 12.07 15.92 -23.73
C ARG A 149 13.12 15.51 -24.76
N ARG A 150 13.16 14.22 -25.13
CA ARG A 150 14.08 13.72 -26.18
C ARG A 150 13.76 14.32 -27.55
N ALA A 151 12.49 14.42 -27.92
CA ALA A 151 12.08 15.03 -29.19
C ALA A 151 12.43 16.53 -29.26
N ALA A 152 12.28 17.26 -28.15
CA ALA A 152 12.66 18.66 -28.06
C ALA A 152 14.18 18.87 -28.20
N MET A 153 15.01 17.98 -27.65
CA MET A 153 16.46 18.03 -27.83
C MET A 153 16.89 17.81 -29.28
N ILE A 154 16.29 16.84 -29.98
CA ILE A 154 16.62 16.53 -31.38
C ILE A 154 16.20 17.66 -32.34
N SER A 155 15.15 18.41 -32.00
CA SER A 155 14.66 19.52 -32.83
C SER A 155 15.44 20.83 -32.66
N LEU A 156 16.43 20.86 -31.77
CA LEU A 156 17.32 22.00 -31.51
C LEU A 156 18.72 21.84 -32.15
N GLU A 157 18.99 20.69 -32.77
CA GLU A 157 20.18 20.41 -33.59
C GLU A 157 19.90 20.61 -35.08
#